data_AF-A0A926X543-F1
#
_entry.id   AF-A0A926X543-F1
#
_cell.length_a   1.000
_cell.length_b   1.000
_cell.length_c   1.000
_cell.angle_alpha   90.00
_cell.angle_beta   90.00
_cell.angle_gamma   90.00
#
_symmetry.space_group_name_H-M   'P 1'
#
loop_
_entity.id
_entity.type
_entity.pdbx_description
1 polymer ?
#
loop_
_entity_poly.entity_id
_entity_poly.type
_entity_poly.pdbx_seq_one_letter_code
_entity_poly.pdbx_strand_id
1 'polypeptide(L)'
;MKYFFLSDGWNVGRVWEFGGLWNELAWRRKPEIYRMNLCMVERGEKLWLHRVEDAVLMLEVKPSMPQDDPAHAIGQVVLKRLISAEQVIELLCSAEAVLDIPEK
;
A
#
# COMPACT_ATOMS: atom_id res chain seq x y z
N MET A 1 9.47 8.66 7.24
CA MET A 1 8.42 7.65 6.94
C MET A 1 7.88 7.93 5.56
N LYS A 2 7.47 6.89 4.81
CA LYS A 2 6.86 7.01 3.49
C LYS A 2 5.46 6.40 3.48
N TYR A 3 4.69 6.69 2.44
CA TYR A 3 3.30 6.27 2.35
C TYR A 3 2.93 5.76 0.97
N PHE A 4 1.85 4.99 0.89
CA PHE A 4 1.22 4.62 -0.38
C PHE A 4 -0.25 4.27 -0.18
N PHE A 5 -1.03 4.31 -1.26
CA PHE A 5 -2.42 3.87 -1.28
C PHE A 5 -2.54 2.49 -1.92
N LEU A 6 -3.34 1.63 -1.30
CA LEU A 6 -3.57 0.26 -1.75
C LEU A 6 -5.06 -0.05 -1.78
N SER A 7 -5.54 -0.60 -2.91
CA SER A 7 -6.93 -0.98 -3.07
C SER A 7 -7.34 -2.03 -2.03
N ASP A 8 -8.58 -1.96 -1.59
CA ASP A 8 -9.15 -2.97 -0.70
C ASP A 8 -9.05 -4.37 -1.33
N GLY A 9 -8.74 -5.38 -0.53
CA GLY A 9 -8.49 -6.73 -1.03
C GLY A 9 -7.14 -6.94 -1.71
N TRP A 10 -6.20 -5.97 -1.68
CA TRP A 10 -4.81 -6.17 -2.11
C TRP A 10 -3.84 -6.30 -0.93
N ASN A 11 -2.74 -7.02 -1.16
CA ASN A 11 -1.68 -7.26 -0.18
C ASN A 11 -0.30 -6.85 -0.73
N VAL A 12 0.61 -6.54 0.19
CA VAL A 12 2.03 -6.36 -0.12
C VAL A 12 2.68 -7.71 -0.40
N GLY A 13 3.43 -7.78 -1.50
CA GLY A 13 4.28 -8.90 -1.88
C GLY A 13 5.74 -8.61 -1.53
N ARG A 14 6.56 -8.37 -2.55
CA ARG A 14 8.00 -8.10 -2.38
C ARG A 14 8.24 -6.66 -1.92
N VAL A 15 9.28 -6.47 -1.12
CA VAL A 15 9.73 -5.17 -0.60
C VAL A 15 11.21 -5.03 -0.92
N TRP A 16 11.63 -3.85 -1.35
CA TRP A 16 13.01 -3.53 -1.66
C TRP A 16 13.55 -2.43 -0.75
N GLU A 17 14.82 -2.56 -0.41
CA GLU A 17 15.67 -1.58 0.26
C GLU A 17 16.87 -1.24 -0.65
N PHE A 18 17.83 -0.45 -0.17
CA PHE A 18 18.97 -0.02 -1.00
C PHE A 18 19.84 -1.21 -1.45
N GLY A 19 19.94 -2.26 -0.63
CA GLY A 19 20.65 -3.50 -0.96
C GLY A 19 19.91 -4.46 -1.91
N GLY A 20 18.72 -4.11 -2.41
CA GLY A 20 17.88 -4.99 -3.23
C GLY A 20 16.64 -5.48 -2.49
N LEU A 21 16.26 -6.75 -2.62
CA LEU A 21 15.12 -7.29 -1.87
C LEU A 21 15.39 -7.22 -0.37
N TRP A 22 14.35 -6.91 0.41
CA TRP A 22 14.43 -6.83 1.85
C TRP A 22 15.02 -8.13 2.43
N ASN A 23 16.12 -7.99 3.17
CA ASN A 23 16.83 -9.11 3.74
C ASN A 23 16.53 -9.23 5.25
N GLU A 24 15.59 -10.10 5.60
CA GLU A 24 15.20 -10.32 7.00
C GLU A 24 16.38 -10.80 7.89
N LEU A 25 17.40 -11.45 7.33
CA LEU A 25 18.58 -11.88 8.11
C LEU A 25 19.48 -10.70 8.47
N ALA A 26 19.66 -9.76 7.53
CA ALA A 26 20.45 -8.55 7.77
C ALA A 26 19.72 -7.59 8.76
N TRP A 27 18.42 -7.41 8.56
CA TRP A 27 17.58 -6.53 9.37
C TRP A 27 17.13 -7.16 10.68
N ARG A 28 17.15 -8.50 10.78
CA ARG A 28 16.62 -9.31 11.89
C ARG A 28 15.12 -9.10 12.14
N ARG A 29 14.40 -8.56 11.15
CA ARG A 29 12.96 -8.34 11.19
C ARG A 29 12.39 -8.16 9.78
N LYS A 30 11.06 -8.24 9.70
CA LYS A 30 10.28 -7.79 8.55
C LYS A 30 10.28 -6.26 8.43
N PRO A 31 10.02 -5.72 7.24
CA PRO A 31 9.82 -4.29 7.08
C PRO A 31 8.56 -3.85 7.85
N GLU A 32 8.62 -2.67 8.43
CA GLU A 32 7.50 -2.04 9.13
C GLU A 32 6.53 -1.44 8.11
N ILE A 33 5.36 -2.05 7.99
CA ILE A 33 4.27 -1.63 7.10
C ILE A 33 2.98 -1.65 7.90
N TYR A 34 2.29 -0.51 7.95
CA TYR A 34 1.06 -0.36 8.72
C TYR A 34 -0.06 0.22 7.86
N ARG A 35 -1.20 -0.47 7.80
CA ARG A 35 -2.45 0.12 7.28
C ARG A 35 -2.96 1.15 8.29
N MET A 36 -3.27 2.35 7.83
CA MET A 36 -3.85 3.41 8.64
C MET A 36 -5.38 3.35 8.58
N ASN A 37 -6.06 3.94 9.56
CA ASN A 37 -7.52 4.06 9.60
C ASN A 37 -8.02 5.23 8.72
N LEU A 38 -7.43 5.35 7.52
CA LEU A 38 -7.69 6.41 6.56
C LEU A 38 -7.66 5.82 5.16
N CYS A 39 -8.67 6.15 4.37
CA CYS A 39 -8.76 5.75 2.97
C CYS A 39 -9.28 6.91 2.11
N MET A 40 -9.20 6.74 0.80
CA MET A 40 -9.92 7.56 -0.16
C MET A 40 -10.71 6.68 -1.11
N VAL A 41 -11.76 7.23 -1.71
CA VAL A 41 -12.50 6.59 -2.79
C VAL A 41 -12.10 7.25 -4.09
N GLU A 42 -11.60 6.45 -5.03
CA GLU A 42 -11.24 6.91 -6.38
C GLU A 42 -11.94 6.01 -7.39
N ARG A 43 -12.78 6.58 -8.26
CA ARG A 43 -13.55 5.85 -9.30
C ARG A 43 -14.39 4.68 -8.75
N GLY A 44 -14.87 4.80 -7.51
CA GLY A 44 -15.65 3.74 -6.83
C GLY A 44 -14.80 2.67 -6.14
N GLU A 45 -13.47 2.75 -6.21
CA GLU A 45 -12.55 1.85 -5.49
C GLU A 45 -12.11 2.47 -4.16
N LYS A 46 -12.15 1.68 -3.08
CA LYS A 46 -11.63 2.07 -1.77
C LYS A 46 -10.13 1.83 -1.73
N LEU A 47 -9.36 2.88 -1.46
CA LEU A 47 -7.90 2.86 -1.39
C LEU A 47 -7.43 3.20 0.03
N TRP A 48 -6.83 2.24 0.73
CA TRP A 48 -6.33 2.41 2.09
C TRP A 48 -4.94 3.02 2.13
N LEU A 49 -4.75 4.02 2.99
CA LEU A 49 -3.44 4.58 3.26
C LEU A 49 -2.59 3.59 4.07
N HIS A 50 -1.38 3.35 3.61
CA HIS A 50 -0.38 2.57 4.31
C HIS A 50 0.85 3.44 4.59
N ARG A 51 1.45 3.26 5.77
CA ARG A 51 2.71 3.86 6.17
C ARG A 51 3.81 2.79 6.16
N VAL A 52 4.97 3.15 5.64
CA VAL A 52 6.19 2.31 5.64
C VAL A 52 7.38 3.08 6.20
N GLU A 53 8.36 2.34 6.72
CA GLU A 53 9.63 2.91 7.17
C GLU A 53 10.47 3.48 6.02
N ASP A 54 11.39 4.39 6.35
CA ASP A 54 12.20 5.09 5.35
C ASP A 54 13.16 4.19 4.57
N ALA A 55 13.60 3.09 5.18
CA ALA A 55 14.46 2.11 4.53
C ALA A 55 13.79 1.43 3.32
N VAL A 56 12.46 1.40 3.27
CA VAL A 56 11.72 0.85 2.14
C VAL A 56 11.83 1.80 0.94
N LEU A 57 12.36 1.29 -0.16
CA LEU A 57 12.51 2.02 -1.43
C LEU A 57 11.36 1.75 -2.39
N MET A 58 10.89 0.51 -2.45
CA MET A 58 9.87 0.08 -3.39
C MET A 58 9.10 -1.10 -2.82
N LEU A 59 7.84 -1.23 -3.20
CA LEU A 59 7.03 -2.39 -2.87
C LEU A 59 6.17 -2.83 -4.05
N GLU A 60 6.03 -4.13 -4.12
CA GLU A 60 5.16 -4.84 -5.03
C GLU A 60 3.87 -5.17 -4.30
N VAL A 61 2.74 -5.05 -4.98
CA VAL A 61 1.44 -5.46 -4.46
C VAL A 61 0.73 -6.39 -5.43
N LYS A 62 -0.14 -7.22 -4.86
CA LYS A 62 -0.94 -8.20 -5.58
C LYS A 62 -2.33 -8.36 -4.93
N PRO A 63 -3.35 -8.82 -5.67
CA PRO A 63 -4.63 -9.20 -5.09
C PRO A 63 -4.48 -10.29 -4.02
N SER A 64 -5.31 -10.23 -2.97
CA SER A 64 -5.28 -11.18 -1.83
C SER A 64 -5.84 -12.55 -2.19
N MET A 65 -6.85 -12.58 -3.05
CA MET A 65 -7.37 -13.78 -3.70
C MET A 65 -7.27 -13.58 -5.22
N PRO A 66 -7.06 -14.66 -6.00
CA PRO A 66 -7.36 -14.61 -7.42
C PRO A 66 -8.83 -14.22 -7.52
N GLN A 67 -9.15 -13.06 -8.08
CA GLN A 67 -10.54 -12.75 -8.34
C GLN A 67 -11.07 -13.77 -9.35
N ASP A 68 -12.25 -14.34 -9.09
CA ASP A 68 -12.94 -15.29 -9.98
C ASP A 68 -13.34 -14.64 -11.32
N ASP A 69 -13.08 -13.34 -11.49
CA ASP A 69 -13.21 -12.64 -12.76
C ASP A 69 -11.99 -12.91 -13.66
N PRO A 70 -12.17 -13.61 -14.79
CA PRO A 70 -11.09 -13.89 -15.74
C PRO A 70 -10.48 -12.63 -16.38
N ALA A 71 -11.11 -11.45 -16.27
CA ALA A 71 -10.48 -10.17 -16.64
C ALA A 71 -9.42 -9.71 -15.62
N HIS A 72 -9.46 -10.24 -14.40
CA HIS A 72 -8.57 -9.90 -13.26
C HIS A 72 -7.66 -11.06 -12.85
N ALA A 73 -7.81 -12.22 -13.47
CA ALA A 73 -7.09 -13.44 -13.13
C ALA A 73 -5.71 -13.52 -13.83
N ILE A 74 -4.66 -13.70 -13.01
CA ILE A 74 -3.26 -14.02 -13.35
C ILE A 74 -2.38 -12.80 -13.66
N GLY A 75 -1.42 -12.54 -12.76
CA GLY A 75 -0.26 -11.67 -13.05
C GLY A 75 -0.41 -10.19 -12.69
N GLN A 76 -1.48 -9.77 -12.02
CA GLN A 76 -1.63 -8.38 -11.57
C GLN A 76 -0.69 -8.09 -10.39
N VAL A 77 0.55 -7.78 -10.76
CA VAL A 77 1.62 -7.40 -9.86
C VAL A 77 2.00 -5.98 -10.22
N VAL A 78 1.82 -5.06 -9.29
CA VAL A 78 2.05 -3.63 -9.53
C VAL A 78 3.07 -3.10 -8.54
N LEU A 79 4.00 -2.29 -9.03
CA LEU A 79 4.90 -1.52 -8.17
C LEU A 79 4.18 -0.25 -7.72
N LYS A 80 4.13 0.00 -6.41
CA LYS A 80 3.52 1.23 -5.88
C LYS A 80 4.56 2.32 -5.69
N ARG A 81 4.20 3.52 -6.16
CA ARG A 81 4.94 4.73 -5.86
C ARG A 81 4.78 5.06 -4.37
N LEU A 82 5.90 5.23 -3.69
CA LEU A 82 5.94 5.78 -2.35
C LEU A 82 5.89 7.31 -2.42
N ILE A 83 5.16 7.90 -1.49
CA ILE A 83 4.90 9.35 -1.43
C ILE A 83 5.17 9.89 -0.02
N SER A 84 5.41 11.20 0.07
CA SER A 84 5.60 11.91 1.34
C SER A 84 4.26 12.18 2.04
N ALA A 85 4.31 12.65 3.29
CA ALA A 85 3.11 13.04 4.03
C ALA A 85 2.39 14.24 3.38
N GLU A 86 3.16 15.20 2.85
CA GLU A 86 2.63 16.37 2.14
C GLU A 86 1.86 15.94 0.89
N GLN A 87 2.43 15.02 0.11
CA GLN A 87 1.77 14.45 -1.06
C GLN A 87 0.51 13.64 -0.70
N VAL A 88 0.51 12.95 0.44
CA VAL A 88 -0.70 12.28 0.96
C VAL A 88 -1.79 13.30 1.24
N ILE A 89 -1.47 14.40 1.91
CA ILE A 89 -2.43 15.47 2.22
C ILE A 89 -2.99 16.07 0.92
N GLU A 90 -2.13 16.41 -0.03
CA GLU A 90 -2.54 16.93 -1.34
C GLU A 90 -3.52 15.99 -2.06
N LEU A 91 -3.21 14.68 -2.10
CA LEU A 91 -4.08 13.68 -2.70
C LEU A 91 -5.43 13.58 -1.99
N LEU A 92 -5.42 13.51 -0.66
CA LEU A 92 -6.65 13.43 0.14
C LEU A 92 -7.53 14.67 -0.01
N CYS A 93 -6.93 15.86 -0.17
CA CYS A 93 -7.69 17.09 -0.43
C CYS A 93 -8.28 17.14 -1.84
N SER A 94 -7.72 16.40 -2.80
CA SER A 94 -8.22 16.33 -4.18
C SER A 94 -9.21 15.20 -4.44
N ALA A 95 -9.22 14.17 -3.59
CA ALA A 95 -10.08 13.00 -3.68
C ALA A 95 -11.24 13.07 -2.68
N GLU A 96 -12.26 12.21 -2.84
CA GLU A 96 -13.22 11.94 -1.77
C GLU A 96 -12.53 11.09 -0.69
N ALA A 97 -11.90 11.75 0.28
CA ALA A 97 -11.29 11.10 1.43
C ALA A 97 -12.35 10.62 2.44
N VAL A 98 -12.18 9.40 2.98
CA VAL A 98 -13.07 8.78 3.96
C VAL A 98 -12.26 8.27 5.15
N LEU A 99 -12.68 8.65 6.37
CA LEU A 99 -12.12 8.14 7.62
C LEU A 99 -12.85 6.86 8.04
N ASP A 100 -12.10 5.81 8.33
CA ASP A 100 -12.66 4.57 8.89
C ASP A 100 -12.57 4.65 10.42
N ILE A 101 -13.65 5.12 11.04
CA ILE A 101 -13.74 5.19 12.50
C ILE A 101 -14.36 3.86 12.96
N PRO A 102 -13.62 2.99 13.67
CA PRO A 102 -14.20 1.75 14.18
C PRO A 102 -15.35 2.09 15.15
N GLU A 103 -16.53 1.51 14.91
CA GLU A 103 -17.65 1.57 15.87
C GLU A 103 -17.22 0.90 17.18
N LYS A 104 -17.57 1.53 18.31
CA LYS A 104 -17.18 1.11 19.67
C LYS A 104 -17.85 -0.18 20.12
#